data_AF-A0A540K3T4-F1
#
_entry.id   AF-A0A540K3T4-F1
#
_cell.length_a   1.000
_cell.length_b   1.000
_cell.length_c   1.000
_cell.angle_alpha   90.00
_cell.angle_beta   90.00
_cell.angle_gamma   90.00
#
_symmetry.space_group_name_H-M   'P 1'
#
loop_
_entity.id
_entity.type
_entity.pdbx_description
1 polymer ?
#
loop_
_entity_poly.entity_id
_entity_poly.type
_entity_poly.pdbx_seq_one_letter_code
_entity_poly.pdbx_strand_id
1 'polypeptide(L)'
;MGLPSIKKAGVENKIDFIESPAMPILDKLLEDPEKEGSFDFAFVDADKNNYWNYHERLMKLIKVGGMVMYDNTLWGGTVAWPEEDVPEAKREWRRCAIEFNELVSADARVEISQVPLGDGITICRRVC
;
A
#
# COMPACT_ATOMS: atom_id res chain seq x y z
N MET A 1 2.09 -19.47 -12.74
CA MET A 1 0.79 -19.20 -13.39
C MET A 1 0.50 -17.72 -13.68
N GLY A 2 1.40 -16.77 -13.35
CA GLY A 2 1.16 -15.33 -13.57
C GLY A 2 1.19 -14.90 -15.04
N LEU A 3 2.39 -14.69 -15.60
CA LEU A 3 2.58 -14.09 -16.93
C LEU A 3 1.81 -14.78 -18.08
N PRO A 4 1.75 -16.12 -18.19
CA PRO A 4 0.98 -16.77 -19.26
C PRO A 4 -0.52 -16.40 -19.24
N SER A 5 -1.10 -16.19 -18.06
CA SER A 5 -2.51 -15.80 -17.90
C SER A 5 -2.72 -14.34 -18.33
N ILE A 6 -1.80 -13.46 -17.97
CA ILE A 6 -1.79 -12.04 -18.37
C ILE A 6 -1.66 -11.91 -19.90
N LYS A 7 -0.74 -12.69 -20.50
CA LYS A 7 -0.57 -12.77 -21.96
C LYS A 7 -1.85 -13.25 -22.64
N LYS A 8 -2.46 -14.32 -22.12
CA LYS A 8 -3.74 -14.84 -22.63
C LYS A 8 -4.87 -13.80 -22.56
N ALA A 9 -4.87 -12.93 -21.55
CA ALA A 9 -5.82 -11.84 -21.41
C ALA A 9 -5.53 -10.63 -22.32
N GLY A 10 -4.37 -10.57 -22.98
CA GLY A 10 -4.02 -9.51 -23.93
C GLY A 10 -3.74 -8.15 -23.30
N VAL A 11 -3.29 -8.11 -22.04
CA VAL A 11 -3.06 -6.86 -21.28
C VAL A 11 -1.61 -6.67 -20.82
N GLU A 12 -0.70 -7.55 -21.22
CA GLU A 12 0.73 -7.46 -20.87
C GLU A 12 1.35 -6.12 -21.30
N ASN A 13 0.90 -5.54 -22.41
CA ASN A 13 1.40 -4.27 -22.93
C ASN A 13 1.09 -3.06 -22.03
N LYS A 14 0.33 -3.24 -20.95
CA LYS A 14 0.05 -2.22 -19.92
C LYS A 14 0.98 -2.33 -18.71
N ILE A 15 1.83 -3.35 -18.66
CA ILE A 15 2.62 -3.71 -17.48
C ILE A 15 4.10 -3.46 -17.79
N ASP A 16 4.68 -2.55 -17.01
CA ASP A 16 6.13 -2.46 -16.87
C ASP A 16 6.52 -3.18 -15.57
N PHE A 17 7.17 -4.34 -15.68
CA PHE A 17 7.56 -5.14 -14.53
C PHE A 17 9.01 -4.83 -14.14
N ILE A 18 9.21 -4.41 -12.90
CA ILE A 18 10.52 -4.07 -12.36
C ILE A 18 10.88 -5.08 -11.27
N GLU A 19 11.90 -5.91 -11.52
CA GLU A 19 12.43 -6.83 -10.52
C GLU A 19 13.37 -6.07 -9.56
N SER A 20 12.82 -5.57 -8.47
CA SER A 20 13.57 -4.80 -7.47
C SER A 20 12.81 -4.72 -6.14
N PRO A 21 13.49 -4.50 -5.01
CA PRO A 21 12.83 -3.90 -3.85
C PRO A 21 12.13 -2.59 -4.26
N ALA A 22 10.95 -2.32 -3.71
CA ALA A 22 10.16 -1.16 -4.13
C ALA A 22 10.81 0.18 -3.74
N MET A 23 11.44 0.26 -2.56
CA MET A 23 11.98 1.51 -2.01
C MET A 23 12.97 2.23 -2.94
N PRO A 24 14.04 1.59 -3.46
CA PRO A 24 14.95 2.24 -4.41
C PRO A 24 14.27 2.73 -5.69
N ILE A 25 13.22 2.05 -6.15
CA ILE A 25 12.48 2.44 -7.36
C ILE A 25 11.60 3.65 -7.07
N LEU A 26 10.90 3.69 -5.94
CA LEU A 26 10.13 4.86 -5.51
C LEU A 26 11.03 6.08 -5.30
N ASP A 27 12.19 5.89 -4.69
CA ASP A 27 13.17 6.96 -4.50
C ASP A 27 13.70 7.47 -5.86
N LYS A 28 14.04 6.55 -6.78
CA LYS A 28 14.46 6.91 -8.15
C LYS A 28 13.37 7.64 -8.94
N LEU A 29 12.10 7.25 -8.79
CA LEU A 29 10.99 7.97 -9.43
C LEU A 29 10.91 9.41 -8.93
N LEU A 30 11.18 9.65 -7.65
CA LEU A 30 11.18 10.99 -7.06
C LEU A 30 12.38 11.86 -7.45
N GLU A 31 13.43 11.29 -8.05
CA GLU A 31 14.53 12.08 -8.62
C GLU A 31 14.10 12.82 -9.90
N ASP A 32 13.03 12.38 -10.55
CA ASP A 32 12.44 12.99 -11.74
C ASP A 32 11.23 13.87 -11.36
N PRO A 33 11.33 15.21 -11.47
CA PRO A 33 10.24 16.12 -11.12
C PRO A 33 8.95 15.89 -11.95
N GLU A 34 9.04 15.28 -13.13
CA GLU A 34 7.86 14.98 -13.95
C GLU A 34 7.03 13.82 -13.38
N LYS A 35 7.57 13.07 -12.40
CA LYS A 35 6.87 11.98 -11.71
C LYS A 35 6.07 12.42 -10.49
N GLU A 36 6.32 13.62 -9.98
CA GLU A 36 5.51 14.15 -8.88
C GLU A 36 4.07 14.32 -9.33
N GLY A 37 3.14 13.68 -8.62
CA GLY A 37 1.72 13.67 -8.99
C GLY A 37 1.42 13.03 -10.34
N SER A 38 2.29 12.21 -10.92
CA SER A 38 2.05 11.59 -12.23
C SER A 38 1.19 10.33 -12.18
N PHE A 39 0.99 9.74 -11.00
CA PHE A 39 0.24 8.50 -10.82
C PHE A 39 -1.20 8.75 -10.37
N ASP A 40 -2.15 8.05 -11.00
CA ASP A 40 -3.56 8.12 -10.64
C ASP A 40 -3.91 7.22 -9.44
N PHE A 41 -3.23 6.07 -9.36
CA PHE A 41 -3.56 4.98 -8.46
C PHE A 41 -2.32 4.18 -8.05
N ALA A 42 -2.27 3.74 -6.79
CA ALA A 42 -1.31 2.74 -6.31
C ALA A 42 -1.99 1.67 -5.46
N PHE A 43 -1.57 0.42 -5.63
CA PHE A 43 -1.97 -0.71 -4.79
C PHE A 43 -0.73 -1.26 -4.09
N VAL A 44 -0.74 -1.24 -2.76
CA VAL A 44 0.38 -1.65 -1.89
C VAL A 44 -0.01 -2.95 -1.19
N ASP A 45 0.56 -4.05 -1.68
CA ASP A 45 0.46 -5.39 -1.09
C ASP A 45 1.87 -5.99 -1.03
N ALA A 46 2.62 -5.58 -0.01
CA ALA A 46 4.02 -5.89 0.17
C ALA A 46 4.36 -6.08 1.67
N ASP A 47 5.62 -5.88 2.03
CA ASP A 47 6.12 -5.96 3.41
C ASP A 47 5.58 -4.83 4.29
N LYS A 48 4.88 -5.22 5.36
CA LYS A 48 4.07 -4.30 6.19
C LYS A 48 4.90 -3.29 6.98
N ASN A 49 6.13 -3.65 7.34
CA ASN A 49 7.07 -2.76 8.03
C ASN A 49 7.48 -1.54 7.19
N ASN A 50 7.33 -1.59 5.85
CA ASN A 50 7.61 -0.46 4.97
C ASN A 50 6.36 0.31 4.52
N TYR A 51 5.15 -0.04 4.96
CA TYR A 51 3.93 0.63 4.49
C TYR A 51 3.96 2.15 4.68
N TRP A 52 4.42 2.63 5.84
CA TRP A 52 4.57 4.07 6.06
C TRP A 52 5.66 4.69 5.18
N ASN A 53 6.78 4.00 4.99
CA ASN A 53 7.84 4.46 4.10
C ASN A 53 7.36 4.58 2.65
N TYR A 54 6.55 3.61 2.18
CA TYR A 54 5.88 3.67 0.89
C TYR A 54 4.90 4.84 0.83
N HIS A 55 4.08 5.01 1.87
CA HIS A 55 3.11 6.10 1.97
C HIS A 55 3.76 7.47 1.76
N GLU A 56 4.89 7.73 2.42
CA GLU A 56 5.62 8.99 2.27
C GLU A 56 6.08 9.29 0.83
N ARG A 57 6.48 8.26 0.07
CA ARG A 57 6.84 8.43 -1.35
C ARG A 57 5.58 8.56 -2.21
N LEU A 58 4.57 7.74 -1.96
CA LEU A 58 3.33 7.73 -2.73
C LEU A 58 2.55 9.04 -2.57
N MET A 59 2.61 9.70 -1.41
CA MET A 59 1.99 11.03 -1.23
C MET A 59 2.61 12.11 -2.12
N LYS A 60 3.82 11.90 -2.64
CA LYS A 60 4.44 12.77 -3.64
C LYS A 60 4.12 12.33 -5.06
N LEU A 61 4.15 11.03 -5.33
CA LEU A 61 3.97 10.45 -6.67
C LEU A 61 2.50 10.43 -7.15
N ILE A 62 1.54 10.28 -6.24
CA ILE A 62 0.10 10.20 -6.56
C ILE A 62 -0.46 11.60 -6.70
N LYS A 63 -1.24 11.88 -7.75
CA LYS A 63 -1.87 13.19 -7.94
C LYS A 63 -2.87 13.54 -6.83
N VAL A 64 -3.14 14.83 -6.62
CA VAL A 64 -4.28 15.26 -5.79
C VAL A 64 -5.58 14.70 -6.39
N GLY A 65 -6.41 14.07 -5.55
CA GLY A 65 -7.59 13.31 -5.95
C GLY A 65 -7.30 11.87 -6.39
N GLY A 66 -6.04 11.48 -6.57
CA GLY A 66 -5.62 10.11 -6.80
C GLY A 66 -5.74 9.25 -5.55
N MET A 67 -5.58 7.94 -5.71
CA MET A 67 -5.87 6.96 -4.66
C MET A 67 -4.70 6.02 -4.39
N VAL A 68 -4.49 5.70 -3.12
CA VAL A 68 -3.61 4.61 -2.68
C VAL A 68 -4.45 3.61 -1.90
N MET A 69 -4.29 2.33 -2.22
CA MET A 69 -4.93 1.23 -1.50
C MET A 69 -3.86 0.37 -0.83
N TYR A 70 -4.09 0.07 0.45
CA TYR A 70 -3.22 -0.79 1.26
C TYR A 70 -3.96 -2.07 1.60
N ASP A 71 -3.37 -3.22 1.28
CA ASP A 71 -3.97 -4.52 1.56
C ASP A 71 -3.53 -5.11 2.92
N ASN A 72 -4.34 -6.04 3.42
CA ASN A 72 -4.22 -6.76 4.70
C ASN A 72 -4.17 -5.87 5.95
N THR A 73 -4.85 -4.73 5.92
CA THR A 73 -4.84 -3.74 7.02
C THR A 73 -5.62 -4.19 8.26
N LEU A 74 -6.45 -5.24 8.17
CA LEU A 74 -7.08 -5.89 9.33
C LEU A 74 -6.29 -7.11 9.82
N TRP A 75 -5.30 -7.58 9.06
CA TRP A 75 -4.35 -8.65 9.40
C TRP A 75 -4.99 -9.88 10.07
N GLY A 76 -5.90 -10.53 9.38
CA GLY A 76 -6.69 -11.68 9.84
C GLY A 76 -7.67 -11.35 10.97
N GLY A 77 -8.01 -10.07 11.16
CA GLY A 77 -8.77 -9.56 12.30
C GLY A 77 -7.95 -9.44 13.59
N THR A 78 -6.68 -9.87 13.59
CA THR A 78 -5.86 -9.94 14.82
C THR A 78 -5.56 -8.57 15.42
N VAL A 79 -5.67 -7.49 14.63
CA VAL A 79 -5.53 -6.11 15.12
C VAL A 79 -6.54 -5.77 16.23
N ALA A 80 -7.67 -6.48 16.28
CA ALA A 80 -8.71 -6.30 17.30
C ALA A 80 -8.63 -7.30 18.46
N TRP A 81 -7.65 -8.22 18.46
CA TRP A 81 -7.52 -9.26 19.50
C TRP A 81 -6.61 -8.81 20.65
N PRO A 82 -6.79 -9.34 21.87
CA PRO A 82 -5.78 -9.29 22.94
C PRO A 82 -4.46 -9.91 22.47
N GLU A 83 -3.31 -9.38 22.91
CA GLU A 83 -1.98 -9.81 22.44
C GLU A 83 -1.70 -11.29 22.78
N GLU A 84 -2.21 -11.77 23.91
CA GLU A 84 -2.10 -13.15 24.37
C GLU A 84 -2.76 -14.16 23.42
N ASP A 85 -3.81 -13.75 22.72
CA ASP A 85 -4.56 -14.61 21.78
C ASP A 85 -3.98 -14.59 20.36
N VAL A 86 -3.03 -13.70 20.08
CA VAL A 86 -2.40 -13.59 18.76
C VAL A 86 -1.33 -14.66 18.60
N PRO A 87 -1.41 -15.51 17.55
CA PRO A 87 -0.36 -16.47 17.23
C PRO A 87 0.99 -15.77 17.03
N GLU A 88 2.06 -16.32 17.61
CA GLU A 88 3.40 -15.70 17.61
C GLU A 88 3.87 -15.30 16.20
N ALA A 89 3.64 -16.17 15.21
CA ALA A 89 3.99 -15.93 13.81
C ALA A 89 3.29 -14.71 13.16
N LYS A 90 2.21 -14.21 13.76
CA LYS A 90 1.47 -13.03 13.27
C LYS A 90 1.84 -11.74 14.02
N ARG A 91 2.48 -11.82 15.19
CA ARG A 91 2.64 -10.67 16.11
C ARG A 91 3.47 -9.53 15.52
N GLU A 92 4.57 -9.86 14.83
CA GLU A 92 5.44 -8.85 14.20
C GLU A 92 4.66 -8.01 13.19
N TRP A 93 4.08 -8.66 12.18
CA TRP A 93 3.32 -7.99 11.13
C TRP A 93 2.03 -7.34 11.64
N ARG A 94 1.40 -7.90 12.68
CA ARG A 94 0.26 -7.28 13.38
C ARG A 94 0.64 -5.91 13.93
N ARG A 95 1.81 -5.80 14.59
CA ARG A 95 2.28 -4.52 15.15
C ARG A 95 2.48 -3.49 14.05
N CYS A 96 3.12 -3.88 12.93
CA CYS A 96 3.27 -3.00 11.77
C CYS A 96 1.92 -2.55 11.20
N ALA A 97 0.92 -3.45 11.11
CA ALA A 97 -0.41 -3.10 10.63
C ALA A 97 -1.14 -2.13 11.57
N ILE A 98 -1.04 -2.31 12.89
CA ILE A 98 -1.62 -1.39 13.88
C ILE A 98 -0.96 -0.02 13.78
N GLU A 99 0.38 0.02 13.81
CA GLU A 99 1.15 1.28 13.69
C GLU A 99 0.81 2.03 12.39
N PHE A 100 0.76 1.31 11.27
CA PHE A 100 0.37 1.90 10.00
C PHE A 100 -1.08 2.44 10.01
N ASN A 101 -2.02 1.69 10.57
CA ASN A 101 -3.42 2.13 10.67
C ASN A 101 -3.55 3.39 11.53
N GLU A 102 -2.82 3.47 12.64
CA GLU A 102 -2.77 4.67 13.49
C GLU A 102 -2.24 5.87 12.71
N LEU A 103 -1.07 5.73 12.07
CA LEU A 103 -0.42 6.79 11.30
C LEU A 103 -1.32 7.30 10.17
N VAL A 104 -1.88 6.40 9.36
CA VAL A 104 -2.71 6.79 8.21
C VAL A 104 -4.06 7.38 8.63
N SER A 105 -4.59 6.97 9.79
CA SER A 105 -5.82 7.56 10.34
C SER A 105 -5.65 9.01 10.82
N ALA A 106 -4.42 9.38 11.16
CA ALA A 106 -4.05 10.72 11.62
C ALA A 106 -3.51 11.62 10.49
N ASP A 107 -3.33 11.09 9.28
CA ASP A 107 -2.73 11.83 8.17
C ASP A 107 -3.74 12.76 7.48
N ALA A 108 -3.57 14.06 7.70
CA ALA A 108 -4.42 15.11 7.13
C ALA A 108 -4.30 15.25 5.59
N ARG A 109 -3.32 14.62 4.95
CA ARG A 109 -3.13 14.66 3.49
C ARG A 109 -4.09 13.73 2.74
N VAL A 110 -4.79 12.84 3.44
CA VAL A 110 -5.68 11.85 2.85
C VAL A 110 -7.06 11.81 3.50
N GLU A 111 -8.07 11.50 2.71
CA GLU A 111 -9.33 10.96 3.21
C GLU A 111 -9.25 9.44 3.20
N ILE A 112 -9.69 8.78 4.27
CA ILE A 112 -9.56 7.33 4.41
C ILE A 112 -10.91 6.61 4.51
N SER A 113 -10.94 5.39 4.00
CA SER A 113 -11.99 4.41 4.26
C SER A 113 -11.36 3.03 4.41
N GLN A 114 -11.36 2.48 5.63
CA GLN A 114 -10.97 1.09 5.88
C GLN A 114 -12.18 0.17 5.72
N VAL A 115 -12.12 -0.75 4.75
CA VAL A 115 -13.23 -1.63 4.38
C VAL A 115 -12.91 -3.09 4.68
N PRO A 116 -13.86 -3.88 5.21
CA PRO A 116 -13.66 -5.29 5.56
C PRO A 116 -13.81 -6.21 4.33
N LEU A 117 -13.04 -5.93 3.27
CA LEU A 117 -12.95 -6.77 2.08
C LEU A 117 -11.61 -7.51 2.10
N GLY A 118 -11.62 -8.81 1.79
CA GLY A 118 -10.42 -9.64 1.88
C GLY A 118 -9.89 -9.66 3.32
N ASP A 119 -8.61 -9.30 3.48
CA ASP A 119 -7.96 -9.19 4.78
C ASP A 119 -7.92 -7.75 5.32
N GLY A 120 -8.83 -6.89 4.82
CA GLY A 120 -8.92 -5.49 5.14
C GLY A 120 -8.18 -4.62 4.14
N ILE A 121 -8.90 -3.70 3.50
CA ILE A 121 -8.31 -2.72 2.57
C ILE A 121 -8.50 -1.32 3.14
N THR A 122 -7.41 -0.58 3.30
CA THR A 122 -7.49 0.87 3.58
C THR A 122 -7.34 1.64 2.28
N ILE A 123 -8.39 2.38 1.94
CA ILE A 123 -8.45 3.24 0.76
C ILE A 123 -8.12 4.66 1.20
N CYS A 124 -7.08 5.26 0.63
CA CYS A 124 -6.66 6.63 0.90
C CYS A 124 -6.79 7.48 -0.37
N ARG A 125 -7.59 8.55 -0.33
CA ARG A 125 -7.68 9.54 -1.40
C ARG A 125 -6.84 10.77 -1.03
N ARG A 126 -5.84 11.11 -1.84
CA ARG A 126 -5.00 12.31 -1.60
C ARG A 126 -5.82 13.58 -1.76
N VAL A 127 -5.72 14.53 -0.82
CA VAL A 127 -6.48 15.79 -0.83
C VAL A 127 -5.63 17.06 -0.96
N CYS A 128 -4.32 16.98 -0.74
CA CYS A 128 -3.35 18.08 -0.92
C CYS A 128 -2.00 17.56 -1.39
#